data_AF-A0A958VIQ7-F1
#
_entry.id   AF-A0A958VIQ7-F1
#
_cell.length_a   1.000
_cell.length_b   1.000
_cell.length_c   1.000
_cell.angle_alpha   90.00
_cell.angle_beta   90.00
_cell.angle_gamma   90.00
#
_symmetry.space_group_name_H-M   'P 1'
#
loop_
_entity.id
_entity.type
_entity.pdbx_description
1 polymer ?
#
loop_
_entity_poly.entity_id
_entity_poly.type
_entity_poly.pdbx_seq_one_letter_code
_entity_poly.pdbx_strand_id
1 'polypeptide(L)'
;MAKILKMTMTIRDYVEIMIPMVRLLLREEKENPQTFKKTQLWYIYRQYFYGFAEFVERDRLFLVSENAQKEYGKRRLELNLDIPKDLVHMNWEHQLQFDKGRKVFNLDHVYTGGMFRDAVKKLDEKENLNVESITELVQENYRMAWILKEEEKQLPRSNRGVNLQNALEFYAKNGITIMPKIN
;
A
#
# COMPACT_ATOMS: atom_id res chain seq x y z
N MET A 1 30.04 6.48 26.48
CA MET A 1 29.18 5.77 25.49
C MET A 1 28.55 6.82 24.59
N ALA A 2 28.94 6.88 23.31
CA ALA A 2 28.31 7.77 22.35
C ALA A 2 26.88 7.29 22.07
N LYS A 3 25.89 8.14 22.38
CA LYS A 3 24.49 7.90 22.03
C LYS A 3 24.40 8.11 20.52
N ILE A 4 24.40 7.03 19.73
CA ILE A 4 24.11 7.11 18.30
C ILE A 4 22.68 7.66 18.19
N LEU A 5 22.56 8.93 17.85
CA LEU A 5 21.28 9.54 17.46
C LEU A 5 20.83 8.79 16.21
N LYS A 6 19.88 7.87 16.38
CA LYS A 6 19.20 7.22 15.27
C LYS A 6 18.36 8.31 14.61
N MET A 7 18.92 9.00 13.62
CA MET A 7 18.16 9.93 12.79
C MET A 7 17.02 9.11 12.18
N THR A 8 15.81 9.38 12.65
CA THR A 8 14.61 8.73 12.15
C THR A 8 14.15 9.59 10.99
N MET A 9 14.30 9.08 9.76
CA MET A 9 13.80 9.72 8.56
C MET A 9 12.30 9.96 8.70
N THR A 10 11.83 11.18 8.43
CA THR A 10 10.41 11.52 8.43
C THR A 10 9.80 11.29 7.05
N ILE A 11 8.47 11.28 6.95
CA ILE A 11 7.79 11.21 5.64
C ILE A 11 8.16 12.40 4.75
N ARG A 12 8.35 13.59 5.33
CA ARG A 12 8.75 14.79 4.59
C ARG A 12 10.12 14.61 3.96
N ASP A 13 11.10 14.14 4.76
CA ASP A 13 12.46 13.85 4.25
C ASP A 13 12.42 12.82 3.11
N TYR A 14 11.59 11.78 3.27
CA TYR A 14 11.42 10.75 2.24
C TYR A 14 10.81 11.30 0.94
N VAL A 15 9.79 12.15 1.06
CA VAL A 15 9.13 12.81 -0.07
C VAL A 15 10.05 13.83 -0.75
N GLU A 16 10.84 14.59 -0.01
CA GLU A 16 11.83 15.53 -0.56
C GLU A 16 12.82 14.83 -1.50
N ILE A 17 13.29 13.64 -1.12
CA ILE A 17 14.14 12.79 -1.97
C ILE A 17 13.36 12.29 -3.20
N MET A 18 12.06 12.03 -3.06
CA MET A 18 11.23 11.47 -4.12
C MET A 18 10.85 12.47 -5.21
N ILE A 19 10.62 13.75 -4.87
CA ILE A 19 10.07 14.76 -5.81
C ILE A 19 10.90 14.90 -7.11
N PRO A 20 12.24 15.04 -7.06
CA PRO A 20 13.03 15.13 -8.29
C PRO A 20 12.86 13.92 -9.20
N MET A 21 12.76 12.73 -8.60
CA MET A 21 12.55 11.48 -9.32
C MET A 21 11.17 11.41 -9.96
N VAL A 22 10.14 11.84 -9.23
CA VAL A 22 8.77 11.94 -9.75
C VAL A 22 8.74 12.85 -10.97
N ARG A 23 9.33 14.03 -10.89
CA ARG A 23 9.38 14.98 -12.01
C ARG A 23 10.10 14.39 -13.22
N LEU A 24 11.22 13.71 -12.98
CA LEU A 24 11.95 13.03 -14.05
C LEU A 24 11.09 11.92 -14.70
N LEU A 25 10.36 11.15 -13.91
CA LEU A 25 9.47 10.10 -14.42
C LEU A 25 8.32 10.68 -15.25
N LEU A 26 7.68 11.74 -14.78
CA LEU A 26 6.59 12.40 -15.50
C LEU A 26 7.08 12.98 -16.84
N ARG A 27 8.30 13.53 -16.86
CA ARG A 27 8.95 13.96 -18.09
C ARG A 27 9.23 12.79 -19.03
N GLU A 28 9.84 11.71 -18.53
CA GLU A 28 10.14 10.52 -19.32
C GLU A 28 8.86 9.91 -19.92
N GLU A 29 7.78 9.89 -19.16
CA GLU A 29 6.48 9.43 -19.64
C GLU A 29 5.90 10.33 -20.73
N LYS A 30 6.04 11.65 -20.62
CA LYS A 30 5.61 12.59 -21.66
C LYS A 30 6.40 12.40 -22.96
N GLU A 31 7.70 12.17 -22.85
CA GLU A 31 8.59 11.96 -23.99
C GLU A 31 8.46 10.55 -24.60
N ASN A 32 8.22 9.53 -23.76
CA ASN A 32 8.25 8.11 -24.14
C ASN A 32 7.06 7.31 -23.55
N PRO A 33 5.79 7.67 -23.87
CA PRO A 33 4.61 7.14 -23.19
C PRO A 33 4.41 5.62 -23.33
N GLN A 34 4.97 5.01 -24.38
CA GLN A 34 4.82 3.57 -24.63
C GLN A 34 5.87 2.69 -23.93
N THR A 35 6.99 3.28 -23.50
CA THR A 35 8.15 2.51 -23.03
C THR A 35 8.61 2.90 -21.63
N PHE A 36 8.20 4.04 -21.09
CA PHE A 36 8.63 4.48 -19.75
C PHE A 36 8.37 3.43 -18.65
N LYS A 37 7.28 2.64 -18.74
CA LYS A 37 7.00 1.55 -17.78
C LYS A 37 8.00 0.38 -17.81
N LYS A 38 8.93 0.37 -18.77
CA LYS A 38 9.99 -0.64 -18.91
C LYS A 38 11.36 -0.10 -18.45
N THR A 39 11.44 1.16 -18.03
CA THR A 39 12.71 1.80 -17.67
C THR A 39 13.09 1.51 -16.22
N GLN A 40 14.38 1.69 -15.90
CA GLN A 40 14.84 1.60 -14.52
C GLN A 40 14.21 2.68 -13.64
N LEU A 41 13.92 3.86 -14.20
CA LEU A 41 13.28 4.95 -13.47
C LEU A 41 11.88 4.56 -12.98
N TRP A 42 11.08 3.92 -13.83
CA TRP A 42 9.78 3.36 -13.42
C TRP A 42 9.91 2.30 -12.32
N TYR A 43 10.91 1.42 -12.44
CA TYR A 43 11.16 0.42 -11.40
C TYR A 43 11.49 1.08 -10.05
N ILE A 44 12.40 2.05 -10.05
CA ILE A 44 12.81 2.76 -8.83
C ILE A 44 11.61 3.51 -8.24
N TYR A 45 10.83 4.23 -9.05
CA TYR A 45 9.61 4.91 -8.60
C TYR A 45 8.63 3.96 -7.88
N ARG A 46 8.45 2.74 -8.39
CA ARG A 46 7.63 1.72 -7.72
C ARG A 46 8.19 1.29 -6.37
N GLN A 47 9.51 1.15 -6.24
CA GLN A 47 10.13 0.83 -4.95
C GLN A 47 9.92 1.97 -3.94
N TYR A 48 10.01 3.22 -4.37
CA TYR A 48 9.69 4.35 -3.51
C TYR A 48 8.23 4.35 -3.06
N PHE A 49 7.30 4.05 -3.97
CA PHE A 49 5.90 3.89 -3.62
C PHE A 49 5.71 2.85 -2.50
N TYR A 50 6.38 1.69 -2.57
CA TYR A 50 6.29 0.67 -1.53
C TYR A 50 6.89 1.10 -0.18
N GLY A 51 7.89 1.98 -0.20
CA GLY A 51 8.50 2.51 1.03
C GLY A 51 7.57 3.40 1.86
N PHE A 52 6.46 3.90 1.29
CA PHE A 52 5.50 4.71 2.06
C PHE A 52 4.83 3.96 3.21
N ALA A 53 4.81 2.62 3.17
CA ALA A 53 4.28 1.81 4.25
C ALA A 53 4.95 2.09 5.61
N GLU A 54 6.23 2.48 5.63
CA GLU A 54 6.97 2.79 6.87
C GLU A 54 6.51 4.09 7.55
N PHE A 55 5.76 4.93 6.85
CA PHE A 55 5.37 6.27 7.32
C PHE A 55 3.88 6.43 7.60
N VAL A 56 3.09 5.37 7.41
CA VAL A 56 1.67 5.33 7.76
C VAL A 56 1.54 4.52 9.04
N GLU A 57 0.88 5.08 10.05
CA GLU A 57 0.63 4.37 11.30
C GLU A 57 -0.01 3.02 11.04
N ARG A 58 0.49 1.96 11.69
CA ARG A 58 0.09 0.57 11.43
C ARG A 58 -1.42 0.36 11.42
N ASP A 59 -2.11 0.98 12.37
CA ASP A 59 -3.56 0.91 12.55
C ASP A 59 -4.36 1.59 11.45
N ARG A 60 -3.74 2.56 10.80
CA ARG A 60 -4.28 3.23 9.63
C ARG A 60 -3.86 2.49 8.37
N LEU A 61 -2.66 1.93 8.30
CA LEU A 61 -2.09 1.29 7.12
C LEU A 61 -2.84 0.01 6.72
N PHE A 62 -3.08 -0.89 7.68
CA PHE A 62 -3.62 -2.21 7.39
C PHE A 62 -5.13 -2.27 7.59
N LEU A 63 -5.79 -2.76 6.55
CA LEU A 63 -7.18 -3.17 6.52
C LEU A 63 -7.25 -4.69 6.40
N VAL A 64 -8.42 -5.28 6.65
CA VAL A 64 -8.59 -6.73 6.60
C VAL A 64 -9.95 -7.07 6.00
N SER A 65 -10.00 -8.02 5.06
CA SER A 65 -11.29 -8.57 4.63
C SER A 65 -11.90 -9.42 5.74
N GLU A 66 -13.22 -9.40 5.86
CA GLU A 66 -13.92 -10.20 6.86
C GLU A 66 -13.55 -11.70 6.76
N ASN A 67 -13.43 -12.22 5.53
CA ASN A 67 -13.04 -13.61 5.30
C ASN A 67 -11.60 -13.90 5.69
N ALA A 68 -10.66 -12.99 5.42
CA ALA A 68 -9.28 -13.14 5.88
C ALA A 68 -9.20 -13.17 7.41
N GLN A 69 -9.93 -12.28 8.10
CA GLN A 69 -9.94 -12.29 9.57
C GLN A 69 -10.51 -13.60 10.14
N LYS A 70 -11.59 -14.14 9.54
CA LYS A 70 -12.18 -15.43 9.93
C LYS A 70 -11.20 -16.59 9.72
N GLU A 71 -10.61 -16.69 8.53
CA GLU A 71 -9.65 -17.75 8.20
C GLU A 71 -8.40 -17.67 9.08
N TYR A 72 -7.93 -16.46 9.39
CA TYR A 72 -6.82 -16.25 10.32
C TYR A 72 -7.17 -16.72 11.73
N GLY A 73 -8.34 -16.35 12.25
CA GLY A 73 -8.82 -16.79 13.55
C GLY A 73 -8.87 -18.32 13.68
N LYS A 74 -9.39 -19.00 12.65
CA LYS A 74 -9.41 -20.47 12.55
C LYS A 74 -8.00 -21.05 12.64
N ARG A 75 -7.09 -20.63 11.77
CA ARG A 75 -5.70 -21.14 11.71
C ARG A 75 -4.93 -20.88 12.99
N ARG A 76 -5.09 -19.70 13.58
CA ARG A 76 -4.42 -19.32 14.83
C ARG A 76 -4.79 -20.27 15.97
N LEU A 77 -6.07 -20.67 16.05
CA LEU A 77 -6.56 -21.65 17.03
C LEU A 77 -6.06 -23.07 16.70
N GLU A 78 -6.18 -23.51 15.45
CA GLU A 78 -5.74 -24.84 15.01
C GLU A 78 -4.25 -25.08 15.24
N LEU A 79 -3.43 -24.05 15.03
CA LEU A 79 -1.97 -24.10 15.19
C LEU A 79 -1.50 -23.69 16.60
N ASN A 80 -2.43 -23.34 17.50
CA ASN A 80 -2.15 -22.88 18.86
C ASN A 80 -1.06 -21.78 18.91
N LEU A 81 -1.20 -20.76 18.09
CA LEU A 81 -0.19 -19.70 17.94
C LEU A 81 -0.36 -18.60 18.99
N ASP A 82 0.72 -18.28 19.70
CA ASP A 82 0.79 -17.13 20.62
C ASP A 82 1.18 -15.85 19.87
N ILE A 83 0.25 -15.37 19.05
CA ILE A 83 0.38 -14.19 18.18
C ILE A 83 -0.86 -13.29 18.29
N PRO A 84 -0.79 -12.01 17.86
CA PRO A 84 -1.92 -11.10 17.88
C PRO A 84 -3.23 -11.72 17.38
N LYS A 85 -4.36 -11.40 18.04
CA LYS A 85 -5.68 -11.96 17.69
C LYS A 85 -6.18 -11.48 16.33
N ASP A 86 -5.72 -10.32 15.90
CA ASP A 86 -6.18 -9.63 14.73
C ASP A 86 -5.07 -9.49 13.69
N LEU A 87 -5.48 -9.55 12.43
CA LEU A 87 -4.56 -9.60 11.31
C LEU A 87 -3.90 -8.22 11.03
N VAL A 88 -4.48 -7.12 11.54
CA VAL A 88 -3.96 -5.73 11.40
C VAL A 88 -2.59 -5.57 12.08
N HIS A 89 -2.40 -6.19 13.25
CA HIS A 89 -1.12 -6.13 13.96
C HIS A 89 -0.10 -7.18 13.48
N MET A 90 -0.44 -7.96 12.45
CA MET A 90 0.47 -8.92 11.86
C MET A 90 1.41 -8.23 10.86
N ASN A 91 2.65 -8.69 10.80
CA ASN A 91 3.61 -8.25 9.78
C ASN A 91 3.84 -9.41 8.80
N TRP A 92 4.60 -9.11 7.73
CA TRP A 92 4.93 -10.08 6.70
C TRP A 92 5.72 -11.30 7.21
N GLU A 93 6.48 -11.13 8.29
CA GLU A 93 7.27 -12.21 8.91
C GLU A 93 6.37 -13.18 9.66
N HIS A 94 5.35 -12.67 10.36
CA HIS A 94 4.39 -13.48 11.09
C HIS A 94 3.52 -14.34 10.17
N GLN A 95 3.34 -13.96 8.90
CA GLN A 95 2.54 -14.74 7.94
C GLN A 95 3.00 -16.20 7.83
N LEU A 96 4.31 -16.45 7.94
CA LEU A 96 4.85 -17.81 7.84
C LEU A 96 4.39 -18.74 8.98
N GLN A 97 3.91 -18.18 10.10
CA GLN A 97 3.44 -18.94 11.24
C GLN A 97 2.06 -19.56 10.99
N PHE A 98 1.17 -18.86 10.26
CA PHE A 98 -0.21 -19.31 10.01
C PHE A 98 -0.52 -19.65 8.54
N ASP A 99 0.35 -19.25 7.61
CA ASP A 99 0.23 -19.52 6.18
C ASP A 99 1.60 -19.91 5.61
N LYS A 100 2.09 -21.09 6.03
CA LYS A 100 3.36 -21.64 5.60
C LYS A 100 3.37 -21.84 4.08
N GLY A 101 4.19 -21.04 3.38
CA GLY A 101 4.25 -21.01 1.92
C GLY A 101 3.39 -19.92 1.27
N ARG A 102 2.75 -19.05 2.06
CA ARG A 102 1.97 -17.89 1.61
C ARG A 102 0.94 -18.27 0.55
N LYS A 103 0.13 -19.29 0.80
CA LYS A 103 -0.80 -19.86 -0.19
C LYS A 103 -2.22 -19.37 -0.02
N VAL A 104 -2.58 -18.86 1.14
CA VAL A 104 -3.97 -18.54 1.50
C VAL A 104 -4.21 -17.06 1.60
N PHE A 105 -3.28 -16.33 2.21
CA PHE A 105 -3.39 -14.89 2.40
C PHE A 105 -2.59 -14.14 1.36
N ASN A 106 -3.12 -12.99 0.95
CA ASN A 106 -2.43 -11.99 0.16
C ASN A 106 -2.44 -10.67 0.93
N LEU A 107 -1.34 -9.95 0.81
CA LEU A 107 -1.25 -8.59 1.31
C LEU A 107 -1.30 -7.65 0.10
N ASP A 108 -2.46 -7.08 -0.15
CA ASP A 108 -2.74 -6.31 -1.36
C ASP A 108 -2.67 -4.80 -1.11
N HIS A 109 -2.23 -4.03 -2.10
CA HIS A 109 -2.24 -2.57 -2.02
C HIS A 109 -3.61 -2.06 -2.45
N VAL A 110 -4.45 -1.62 -1.50
CA VAL A 110 -5.79 -1.11 -1.78
C VAL A 110 -5.70 0.11 -2.69
N TYR A 111 -4.88 1.09 -2.27
CA TYR A 111 -4.49 2.21 -3.10
C TYR A 111 -3.22 1.83 -3.87
N THR A 112 -3.35 1.62 -5.18
CA THR A 112 -2.28 1.04 -5.99
C THR A 112 -1.25 2.08 -6.43
N GLY A 113 -0.05 1.63 -6.79
CA GLY A 113 0.98 2.52 -7.35
C GLY A 113 0.55 3.21 -8.65
N GLY A 114 -0.36 2.61 -9.43
CA GLY A 114 -0.96 3.25 -10.60
C GLY A 114 -1.85 4.43 -10.23
N MET A 115 -2.71 4.26 -9.22
CA MET A 115 -3.55 5.34 -8.69
C MET A 115 -2.71 6.48 -8.11
N PHE A 116 -1.68 6.13 -7.34
CA PHE A 116 -0.72 7.10 -6.80
C PHE A 116 -0.03 7.90 -7.92
N ARG A 117 0.43 7.23 -8.98
CA ARG A 117 1.02 7.89 -10.16
C ARG A 117 0.04 8.84 -10.84
N ASP A 118 -1.21 8.44 -11.02
CA ASP A 118 -2.23 9.29 -11.64
C ASP A 118 -2.55 10.51 -10.77
N ALA A 119 -2.60 10.35 -9.45
CA ALA A 119 -2.79 11.46 -8.51
C ALA A 119 -1.59 12.43 -8.53
N VAL A 120 -0.37 11.90 -8.52
CA VAL A 120 0.86 12.69 -8.60
C VAL A 120 0.95 13.47 -9.91
N LYS A 121 0.58 12.86 -11.04
CA LYS A 121 0.49 13.57 -12.32
C LYS A 121 -0.50 14.73 -12.26
N LYS A 122 -1.68 14.53 -11.66
CA LYS A 122 -2.66 15.61 -11.49
C LYS A 122 -2.16 16.75 -10.61
N LEU A 123 -1.32 16.46 -9.61
CA LEU A 123 -0.66 17.49 -8.80
C LEU A 123 0.34 18.29 -9.64
N ASP A 124 1.14 17.62 -10.47
CA ASP A 124 2.09 18.27 -11.38
C ASP A 124 1.41 19.16 -12.41
N GLU A 125 0.34 18.67 -13.05
CA GLU A 125 -0.48 19.43 -14.01
C GLU A 125 -1.15 20.67 -13.41
N LYS A 126 -1.37 20.67 -12.09
CA LYS A 126 -1.95 21.80 -11.33
C LYS A 126 -0.90 22.68 -10.65
N GLU A 127 0.39 22.45 -10.93
CA GLU A 127 1.52 23.16 -10.29
C GLU A 127 1.56 23.03 -8.75
N ASN A 128 0.94 21.98 -8.21
CA ASN A 128 0.85 21.69 -6.77
C ASN A 128 1.69 20.46 -6.36
N LEU A 129 2.64 20.03 -7.19
CA LEU A 129 3.55 18.92 -6.85
C LEU A 129 4.65 19.39 -5.88
N ASN A 130 4.35 19.31 -4.58
CA ASN A 130 5.22 19.67 -3.46
C ASN A 130 5.18 18.61 -2.34
N VAL A 131 6.00 18.81 -1.30
CA VAL A 131 6.20 17.85 -0.21
C VAL A 131 4.90 17.62 0.55
N GLU A 132 4.18 18.70 0.84
CA GLU A 132 2.93 18.72 1.57
C GLU A 132 1.86 17.91 0.84
N SER A 133 1.66 18.17 -0.45
CA SER A 133 0.61 17.53 -1.24
C SER A 133 0.83 16.02 -1.40
N ILE A 134 2.08 15.59 -1.57
CA ILE A 134 2.40 14.15 -1.62
C ILE A 134 2.24 13.52 -0.23
N THR A 135 2.66 14.22 0.83
CA THR A 135 2.51 13.75 2.21
C THR A 135 1.04 13.51 2.55
N GLU A 136 0.17 14.49 2.25
CA GLU A 136 -1.29 14.39 2.43
C GLU A 136 -1.86 13.22 1.61
N LEU A 137 -1.51 13.14 0.33
CA LEU A 137 -1.95 12.07 -0.56
C LEU A 137 -1.66 10.68 0.02
N VAL A 138 -0.45 10.47 0.55
CA VAL A 138 -0.03 9.21 1.17
C VAL A 138 -0.80 8.96 2.47
N GLN A 139 -0.87 9.93 3.37
CA GLN A 139 -1.53 9.77 4.67
C GLN A 139 -3.02 9.44 4.53
N GLU A 140 -3.70 10.06 3.55
CA GLU A 140 -5.12 9.84 3.29
C GLU A 140 -5.38 8.51 2.58
N ASN A 141 -4.56 8.16 1.58
CA ASN A 141 -4.93 7.10 0.64
C ASN A 141 -4.14 5.81 0.78
N TYR A 142 -2.87 5.86 1.21
CA TYR A 142 -1.99 4.69 1.18
C TYR A 142 -2.43 3.64 2.21
N ARG A 143 -3.05 2.57 1.72
CA ARG A 143 -3.59 1.47 2.53
C ARG A 143 -3.27 0.14 1.90
N MET A 144 -3.07 -0.85 2.76
CA MET A 144 -2.87 -2.25 2.38
C MET A 144 -3.95 -3.09 3.05
N ALA A 145 -4.41 -4.15 2.39
CA ALA A 145 -5.42 -5.04 2.92
C ALA A 145 -4.90 -6.47 2.96
N TRP A 146 -5.09 -7.12 4.10
CA TRP A 146 -5.06 -8.57 4.16
C TRP A 146 -6.35 -9.11 3.56
N ILE A 147 -6.21 -9.86 2.47
CA ILE A 147 -7.31 -10.56 1.80
C ILE A 147 -6.92 -12.02 1.58
N LEU A 148 -7.89 -12.85 1.22
CA LEU A 148 -7.59 -14.21 0.75
C LEU A 148 -7.13 -14.18 -0.71
N LYS A 149 -6.28 -15.13 -1.12
CA LYS A 149 -5.90 -15.28 -2.53
C LYS A 149 -7.09 -15.59 -3.44
N GLU A 150 -8.09 -16.30 -2.92
CA GLU A 150 -9.34 -16.53 -3.66
C GLU A 150 -10.18 -15.26 -3.82
N GLU A 151 -10.06 -14.29 -2.89
CA GLU A 151 -10.65 -12.96 -3.06
C GLU A 151 -9.86 -12.15 -4.09
N GLU A 152 -8.53 -12.18 -4.03
CA GLU A 152 -7.67 -11.50 -5.02
C GLU A 152 -7.99 -11.92 -6.46
N LYS A 153 -8.26 -13.21 -6.70
CA LYS A 153 -8.63 -13.73 -8.03
C LYS A 153 -9.92 -13.11 -8.59
N GLN A 154 -10.79 -12.60 -7.74
CA GLN A 154 -12.05 -11.93 -8.13
C GLN A 154 -11.82 -10.47 -8.51
N LEU A 155 -10.68 -9.88 -8.12
CA LEU A 155 -10.37 -8.49 -8.43
C LEU A 155 -9.81 -8.37 -9.86
N PRO A 156 -10.51 -7.67 -10.77
CA PRO A 156 -9.93 -7.41 -12.08
C PRO A 156 -8.67 -6.56 -11.96
N ARG A 157 -7.72 -6.76 -12.89
CA ARG A 157 -6.46 -5.99 -12.97
C ARG A 157 -6.66 -4.54 -13.47
N SER A 158 -7.83 -3.96 -13.24
CA SER A 158 -8.21 -2.61 -13.67
C SER A 158 -7.84 -1.55 -12.65
N ASN A 159 -8.00 -0.28 -13.05
CA ASN A 159 -7.93 0.83 -12.11
C ASN A 159 -9.05 0.69 -11.06
N ARG A 160 -8.69 0.84 -9.78
CA ARG A 160 -9.60 0.71 -8.62
C ARG A 160 -10.24 2.05 -8.23
N GLY A 161 -9.97 3.14 -8.96
CA GLY A 161 -10.56 4.46 -8.75
C GLY A 161 -9.50 5.56 -8.63
N VAL A 162 -9.84 6.67 -7.99
CA VAL A 162 -8.91 7.81 -7.85
C VAL A 162 -8.43 8.05 -6.42
N ASN A 163 -9.07 7.44 -5.43
CA ASN A 163 -8.76 7.58 -4.01
C ASN A 163 -9.05 6.27 -3.27
N LEU A 164 -8.77 6.24 -1.96
CA LEU A 164 -9.04 5.09 -1.10
C LEU A 164 -10.51 4.69 -1.09
N GLN A 165 -11.43 5.65 -0.98
CA GLN A 165 -12.87 5.36 -0.90
C GLN A 165 -13.37 4.61 -2.15
N ASN A 166 -12.96 5.03 -3.35
CA ASN A 166 -13.32 4.31 -4.58
C ASN A 166 -12.70 2.92 -4.62
N ALA A 167 -11.47 2.76 -4.12
CA ALA A 167 -10.87 1.45 -4.02
C ALA A 167 -11.69 0.55 -3.08
N LEU A 168 -12.10 1.03 -1.90
CA LEU A 168 -12.95 0.24 -0.99
C LEU A 168 -14.29 -0.15 -1.63
N GLU A 169 -14.93 0.78 -2.35
CA GLU A 169 -16.14 0.49 -3.12
C GLU A 169 -15.90 -0.56 -4.21
N PHE A 170 -14.73 -0.56 -4.85
CA PHE A 170 -14.34 -1.56 -5.83
C PHE A 170 -14.22 -2.95 -5.21
N TYR A 171 -13.64 -3.10 -4.01
CA TYR A 171 -13.62 -4.39 -3.31
C TYR A 171 -15.05 -4.84 -2.96
N ALA A 172 -15.87 -3.93 -2.42
CA ALA A 172 -17.25 -4.24 -2.06
C ALA A 172 -18.09 -4.71 -3.27
N LYS A 173 -17.93 -4.06 -4.43
CA LYS A 173 -18.58 -4.46 -5.69
C LYS A 173 -18.17 -5.85 -6.18
N ASN A 174 -16.98 -6.31 -5.80
CA ASN A 174 -16.48 -7.65 -6.12
C ASN A 174 -16.70 -8.64 -4.96
N GLY A 175 -17.63 -8.34 -4.03
CA GLY A 175 -18.00 -9.25 -2.95
C GLY A 175 -17.00 -9.36 -1.81
N ILE A 176 -16.04 -8.43 -1.72
CA ILE A 176 -15.01 -8.43 -0.67
C ILE A 176 -15.30 -7.33 0.33
N THR A 177 -15.81 -7.70 1.50
CA THR A 177 -16.04 -6.78 2.61
C THR A 177 -14.74 -6.49 3.34
N ILE A 178 -14.14 -5.34 3.04
CA ILE A 178 -13.01 -4.81 3.81
C ILE A 178 -13.56 -4.15 5.07
N MET A 179 -13.10 -4.61 6.23
CA MET A 179 -13.46 -3.99 7.51
C MET A 179 -12.56 -2.77 7.70
N PRO A 180 -13.08 -1.53 7.66
CA PRO A 180 -12.35 -0.42 8.25
C PRO A 180 -12.18 -0.73 9.75
N LYS A 181 -11.05 -0.33 10.34
CA LYS A 181 -10.93 -0.39 11.81
C LYS A 181 -12.12 0.40 12.38
N ILE A 182 -12.99 -0.32 13.10
CA ILE A 182 -13.97 0.26 13.99
C ILE A 182 -13.13 0.86 15.11
N ASN A 183 -13.15 2.18 15.25
CA ASN A 183 -12.59 2.87 16.40
C ASN A 183 -13.28 2.38 17.69
#